data_AF-A0A7H4LWZ9-F1
#
_entry.id   AF-A0A7H4LWZ9-F1
#
_cell.length_a   1.000
_cell.length_b   1.000
_cell.length_c   1.000
_cell.angle_alpha   90.00
_cell.angle_beta   90.00
_cell.angle_gamma   90.00
#
_symmetry.space_group_name_H-M   'P 1'
#
loop_
_entity.id
_entity.type
_entity.pdbx_description
1 polymer ?
#
loop_
_entity_poly.entity_id
_entity_poly.type
_entity_poly.pdbx_seq_one_letter_code
_entity_poly.pdbx_strand_id
1 'polypeptide(L)'
;MRWLAPKTRDIRSSSSPARHHVAIHPFYQALALDTPAICCNGTYLYDYHAKKVLESDPMPVDKALSLTEMLNEHDIHGLMYVDDAMLYEQPTGHVIRTASWAQSLPVEQRPVFTQVDSLAQAAREVNAVWKFALTDEDTAKLQRFAQHVGQTLGLECEWSWHDQVDIAREGNSKGKRLAQWVASQGLAMQDVIAFGDNYNDLSMLEAAGTGVAMGNAVEEVKARRQRGDR
;
A
#
# COMPACT_ATOMS: atom_id res chain seq x y z
N MET A 1 -8.32 -6.79 7.69
CA MET A 1 -9.19 -5.59 7.56
C MET A 1 -8.77 -4.65 8.68
N ARG A 2 -8.23 -3.47 8.38
CA ARG A 2 -7.52 -2.61 9.34
C ARG A 2 -8.47 -1.50 9.79
N TRP A 3 -8.55 -1.26 11.09
CA TRP A 3 -9.57 -0.39 11.69
C TRP A 3 -8.98 0.66 12.62
N LEU A 4 -9.72 1.75 12.76
CA LEU A 4 -9.82 2.64 13.91
C LEU A 4 -11.29 2.52 14.36
N ALA A 5 -11.56 2.18 15.63
CA ALA A 5 -12.91 1.83 16.14
C ALA A 5 -13.59 2.99 16.93
N PRO A 6 -14.93 2.99 17.13
CA PRO A 6 -15.75 4.22 17.09
C PRO A 6 -16.37 4.75 18.41
N LYS A 7 -16.81 6.02 18.29
CA LYS A 7 -17.93 6.76 18.96
C LYS A 7 -17.94 6.87 20.49
N THR A 8 -17.15 7.79 21.03
CA THR A 8 -17.57 8.89 21.94
C THR A 8 -16.35 9.78 22.21
N ARG A 9 -16.47 11.10 21.97
CA ARG A 9 -15.40 12.09 21.70
C ARG A 9 -14.92 12.08 20.23
N ASP A 10 -14.50 13.24 19.75
CA ASP A 10 -14.22 13.59 18.35
C ASP A 10 -13.07 12.75 17.74
N ILE A 11 -13.35 11.48 17.43
CA ILE A 11 -12.39 10.49 16.92
C ILE A 11 -12.48 10.45 15.39
N ARG A 12 -11.35 10.74 14.72
CA ARG A 12 -11.18 10.67 13.26
C ARG A 12 -10.63 9.29 12.85
N SER A 13 -11.18 8.68 11.80
CA SER A 13 -10.81 7.33 11.36
C SER A 13 -10.24 7.32 9.94
N SER A 14 -8.93 7.14 9.82
CA SER A 14 -8.23 7.06 8.52
C SER A 14 -7.80 5.62 8.19
N SER A 15 -8.02 5.18 6.94
CA SER A 15 -7.51 3.88 6.48
C SER A 15 -6.07 3.99 5.95
N SER A 16 -5.19 3.05 6.32
CA SER A 16 -3.82 2.94 5.79
C SER A 16 -3.55 1.55 5.19
N PRO A 17 -4.19 1.19 4.08
CA PRO A 17 -3.94 -0.09 3.42
C PRO A 17 -2.72 -0.02 2.49
N ALA A 18 -2.16 -1.19 2.20
CA ALA A 18 -1.19 -1.36 1.12
C ALA A 18 -1.81 -1.15 -0.28
N ARG A 19 -3.13 -0.96 -0.37
CA ARG A 19 -3.88 -0.97 -1.64
C ARG A 19 -3.88 0.40 -2.33
N HIS A 20 -4.22 0.38 -3.61
CA HIS A 20 -4.54 1.56 -4.41
C HIS A 20 -5.88 2.17 -3.99
N HIS A 21 -6.06 3.49 -4.08
CA HIS A 21 -7.32 4.14 -3.67
C HIS A 21 -8.56 3.56 -4.38
N VAL A 22 -8.47 3.25 -5.67
CA VAL A 22 -9.58 2.59 -6.40
C VAL A 22 -9.95 1.20 -5.83
N ALA A 23 -9.00 0.49 -5.21
CA ALA A 23 -9.23 -0.81 -4.57
C ALA A 23 -9.64 -0.70 -3.09
N ILE A 24 -9.53 0.50 -2.50
CA ILE A 24 -9.98 0.80 -1.13
C ILE A 24 -11.42 1.32 -1.16
N HIS A 25 -11.81 2.02 -2.24
CA HIS A 25 -13.08 2.72 -2.38
C HIS A 25 -14.33 1.91 -1.94
N PRO A 26 -14.51 0.62 -2.31
CA PRO A 26 -15.67 -0.16 -1.87
C PRO A 26 -15.78 -0.25 -0.34
N PHE A 27 -14.64 -0.44 0.33
CA PHE A 27 -14.58 -0.51 1.79
C PHE A 27 -14.80 0.88 2.40
N TYR A 28 -14.16 1.90 1.85
CA TYR A 28 -14.33 3.28 2.30
C TYR A 28 -15.82 3.69 2.35
N GLN A 29 -16.57 3.36 1.29
CA GLN A 29 -18.01 3.61 1.21
C GLN A 29 -18.83 2.77 2.19
N ALA A 30 -18.56 1.46 2.28
CA ALA A 30 -19.29 0.56 3.17
C ALA A 30 -19.20 0.96 4.65
N LEU A 31 -18.16 1.73 5.00
CA LEU A 31 -17.85 2.17 6.35
C LEU A 31 -18.22 3.61 6.63
N ALA A 32 -18.73 4.33 5.61
CA ALA A 32 -19.05 5.74 5.69
C ALA A 32 -17.89 6.56 6.29
N LEU A 33 -16.67 6.27 5.86
CA LEU A 33 -15.50 7.09 6.23
C LEU A 33 -15.57 8.43 5.49
N ASP A 34 -15.04 9.47 6.12
CA ASP A 34 -15.06 10.86 5.63
C ASP A 34 -13.69 11.55 5.70
N THR A 35 -12.67 10.87 6.24
CA THR A 35 -11.29 11.38 6.26
C THR A 35 -10.51 10.89 5.05
N PRO A 36 -9.40 11.54 4.68
CA PRO A 36 -8.49 11.02 3.67
C PRO A 36 -7.94 9.62 3.99
N ALA A 37 -7.53 8.88 2.96
CA ALA A 37 -6.94 7.55 3.07
C ALA A 37 -5.46 7.55 2.68
N ILE A 38 -4.64 6.89 3.50
CA ILE A 38 -3.22 6.66 3.24
C ILE A 38 -3.10 5.42 2.36
N CYS A 39 -2.62 5.60 1.14
CA CYS A 39 -2.61 4.54 0.13
C CYS A 39 -1.19 4.05 -0.15
N CYS A 40 -1.09 2.83 -0.70
CA CYS A 40 0.16 2.24 -1.19
C CYS A 40 1.34 2.36 -0.19
N ASN A 41 1.13 1.87 1.04
CA ASN A 41 2.13 1.88 2.12
C ASN A 41 2.65 3.29 2.49
N GLY A 42 1.78 4.31 2.43
CA GLY A 42 2.17 5.67 2.81
C GLY A 42 2.69 6.52 1.65
N THR A 43 2.72 5.96 0.44
CA THR A 43 3.16 6.69 -0.75
C THR A 43 2.34 7.96 -0.97
N TYR A 44 1.03 7.91 -0.78
CA TYR A 44 0.18 9.08 -0.95
C TYR A 44 -1.04 9.12 -0.01
N LEU A 45 -1.56 10.32 0.19
CA LEU A 45 -2.80 10.60 0.90
C LEU A 45 -3.89 10.99 -0.11
N TYR A 46 -5.01 10.29 -0.11
CA TYR A 46 -6.09 10.49 -1.07
C TYR A 46 -7.38 10.96 -0.40
N ASP A 47 -8.00 12.00 -0.95
CA ASP A 47 -9.30 12.52 -0.52
C ASP A 47 -10.39 12.03 -1.48
N TYR A 48 -11.31 11.19 -0.99
CA TYR A 48 -12.41 10.65 -1.80
C TYR A 48 -13.52 11.66 -2.10
N HIS A 49 -13.69 12.69 -1.26
CA HIS A 49 -14.68 13.74 -1.51
C HIS A 49 -14.18 14.69 -2.61
N ALA A 50 -12.93 15.13 -2.50
CA ALA A 50 -12.30 15.99 -3.50
C ALA A 50 -11.77 15.23 -4.72
N LYS A 51 -11.75 13.89 -4.67
CA LYS A 51 -11.21 12.98 -5.70
C LYS A 51 -9.81 13.38 -6.14
N LYS A 52 -8.93 13.63 -5.17
CA LYS A 52 -7.57 14.09 -5.45
C LYS A 52 -6.56 13.56 -4.45
N VAL A 53 -5.32 13.45 -4.92
CA VAL A 53 -4.15 13.27 -4.06
C VAL A 53 -3.87 14.58 -3.34
N LEU A 54 -3.76 14.53 -2.01
CA LEU A 54 -3.44 15.68 -1.16
C LEU A 54 -1.93 15.86 -0.98
N GLU A 55 -1.24 14.75 -0.74
CA GLU A 55 0.21 14.68 -0.60
C GLU A 55 0.71 13.36 -1.15
N SER A 56 1.92 13.35 -1.74
CA SER A 56 2.48 12.14 -2.31
C SER A 56 4.00 12.18 -2.45
N ASP A 57 4.60 11.00 -2.42
CA ASP A 57 6.01 10.74 -2.68
C ASP A 57 6.13 9.59 -3.72
N PRO A 58 5.75 9.81 -4.99
CA PRO A 58 5.73 8.76 -6.01
C PRO A 58 7.13 8.25 -6.33
N MET A 59 7.22 7.01 -6.82
CA MET A 59 8.46 6.46 -7.36
C MET A 59 8.92 7.30 -8.56
N PRO A 60 10.19 7.74 -8.59
CA PRO A 60 10.76 8.41 -9.75
C PRO A 60 10.66 7.54 -11.01
N VAL A 61 10.34 8.15 -12.15
CA VAL A 61 10.12 7.42 -13.41
C VAL A 61 11.38 6.66 -13.84
N ASP A 62 12.57 7.23 -13.67
CA ASP A 62 13.84 6.54 -13.96
C ASP A 62 14.01 5.26 -13.13
N LYS A 63 13.64 5.29 -11.85
CA LYS A 63 13.64 4.10 -10.99
C LYS A 63 12.60 3.08 -11.40
N ALA A 64 11.40 3.53 -11.80
CA ALA A 64 10.37 2.63 -12.33
C ALA A 64 10.86 1.93 -13.61
N LEU A 65 11.54 2.66 -14.51
CA LEU A 65 12.11 2.08 -15.73
C LEU A 65 13.19 1.05 -15.43
N SER A 66 14.17 1.38 -14.57
CA SER A 66 15.20 0.41 -14.16
C SER A 66 14.59 -0.81 -13.46
N LEU A 67 13.53 -0.63 -12.67
CA LEU A 67 12.81 -1.76 -12.07
C LEU A 67 12.14 -2.63 -13.14
N THR A 68 11.49 -2.05 -14.15
CA THR A 68 10.90 -2.83 -15.26
C THR A 68 11.94 -3.61 -16.06
N GLU A 69 13.16 -3.05 -16.23
CA GLU A 69 14.28 -3.77 -16.85
C GLU A 69 14.69 -4.98 -16.01
N MET A 70 14.91 -4.80 -14.70
CA MET A 70 15.24 -5.90 -13.79
C MET A 70 14.14 -6.97 -13.73
N LEU A 71 12.87 -6.57 -13.75
CA LEU A 71 11.73 -7.50 -13.79
C LEU A 71 11.80 -8.42 -15.02
N ASN A 72 12.11 -7.85 -16.19
CA ASN A 72 12.26 -8.61 -17.43
C ASN A 72 13.48 -9.54 -17.41
N GLU A 73 14.63 -9.07 -16.91
CA GLU A 73 15.85 -9.87 -16.81
C GLU A 73 15.68 -11.10 -15.91
N HIS A 74 14.84 -10.98 -14.87
CA HIS A 74 14.59 -12.03 -13.89
C HIS A 74 13.31 -12.83 -14.17
N ASP A 75 12.58 -12.54 -15.26
CA ASP A 75 11.30 -13.16 -15.59
C ASP A 75 10.31 -13.09 -14.40
N ILE A 76 10.11 -11.86 -13.88
CA ILE A 76 9.17 -11.57 -12.79
C ILE A 76 8.11 -10.61 -13.31
N HIS A 77 6.84 -10.99 -13.13
CA HIS A 77 5.71 -10.16 -13.53
C HIS A 77 5.02 -9.55 -12.31
N GLY A 78 4.45 -8.36 -12.47
CA GLY A 78 3.81 -7.63 -11.38
C GLY A 78 2.72 -6.67 -11.83
N LEU A 79 2.08 -6.05 -10.84
CA LEU A 79 1.18 -4.92 -11.05
C LEU A 79 1.91 -3.62 -10.77
N MET A 80 1.88 -2.69 -11.70
CA MET A 80 2.29 -1.30 -11.49
C MET A 80 1.08 -0.47 -11.06
N TYR A 81 1.16 0.18 -9.92
CA TYR A 81 0.09 1.04 -9.39
C TYR A 81 0.39 2.46 -9.83
N VAL A 82 -0.52 3.08 -10.58
CA VAL A 82 -0.31 4.40 -11.18
C VAL A 82 -1.58 5.23 -11.10
N ASP A 83 -1.46 6.56 -11.06
CA ASP A 83 -2.59 7.50 -11.17
C ASP A 83 -3.89 6.98 -10.52
N ASP A 84 -4.88 6.63 -11.35
CA ASP A 84 -6.19 6.06 -10.97
C ASP A 84 -6.36 4.60 -11.45
N ALA A 85 -5.28 3.85 -11.69
CA ALA A 85 -5.32 2.49 -12.25
C ALA A 85 -4.21 1.55 -11.73
N MET A 86 -4.39 0.25 -11.98
CA MET A 86 -3.36 -0.77 -11.79
C MET A 86 -3.08 -1.46 -13.13
N LEU A 87 -1.84 -1.38 -13.58
CA LEU A 87 -1.40 -1.86 -14.89
C LEU A 87 -0.63 -3.18 -14.77
N TYR A 88 -0.73 -4.04 -15.76
CA TYR A 88 0.02 -5.30 -15.85
C TYR A 88 0.31 -5.66 -17.32
N GLU A 89 1.41 -6.37 -17.58
CA GLU A 89 1.71 -6.93 -18.91
C GLU A 89 1.13 -8.34 -19.06
N GLN A 90 1.42 -9.20 -18.09
CA GLN A 90 1.01 -10.61 -18.08
C GLN A 90 0.05 -10.88 -16.91
N PRO A 91 -1.03 -11.65 -17.13
CA PRO A 91 -1.90 -12.05 -16.05
C PRO A 91 -1.17 -13.02 -15.11
N THR A 92 -0.85 -12.58 -13.90
CA THR A 92 -0.36 -13.46 -12.82
C THR A 92 -1.52 -13.98 -11.98
N GLY A 93 -1.28 -14.97 -11.12
CA GLY A 93 -2.28 -15.44 -10.16
C GLY A 93 -2.86 -14.31 -9.29
N HIS A 94 -2.05 -13.30 -8.98
CA HIS A 94 -2.50 -12.10 -8.26
C HIS A 94 -3.40 -11.20 -9.12
N VAL A 95 -3.05 -10.94 -10.38
CA VAL A 95 -3.91 -10.20 -11.33
C VAL A 95 -5.27 -10.89 -11.42
N ILE A 96 -5.27 -12.21 -11.66
CA ILE A 96 -6.49 -13.00 -11.88
C ILE A 96 -7.38 -12.98 -10.62
N ARG A 97 -6.80 -13.21 -9.43
CA ARG A 97 -7.53 -13.17 -8.17
C ARG A 97 -8.14 -11.79 -7.91
N THR A 98 -7.38 -10.74 -8.19
CA THR A 98 -7.84 -9.37 -7.94
C THR A 98 -8.90 -8.93 -8.95
N ALA A 99 -8.77 -9.34 -10.22
CA ALA A 99 -9.77 -9.13 -11.26
C ALA A 99 -11.08 -9.89 -10.94
N SER A 100 -10.98 -11.13 -10.46
CA SER A 100 -12.15 -11.92 -10.01
C SER A 100 -12.86 -11.24 -8.83
N TRP A 101 -12.11 -10.78 -7.84
CA TRP A 101 -12.67 -9.97 -6.74
C TRP A 101 -13.35 -8.69 -7.26
N ALA A 102 -12.72 -7.97 -8.19
CA ALA A 102 -13.31 -6.76 -8.78
C ALA A 102 -14.64 -7.04 -9.47
N GLN A 103 -14.78 -8.19 -10.14
CA GLN A 103 -16.04 -8.57 -10.79
C GLN A 103 -17.19 -8.83 -9.79
N SER A 104 -16.87 -9.20 -8.54
CA SER A 104 -17.88 -9.36 -7.49
C SER A 104 -18.46 -8.04 -6.96
N LEU A 105 -17.85 -6.90 -7.32
CA LEU A 105 -18.27 -5.57 -6.89
C LEU A 105 -19.28 -4.92 -7.88
N PRO A 106 -20.12 -3.98 -7.39
CA PRO A 106 -20.90 -3.09 -8.26
C PRO A 106 -19.99 -2.37 -9.26
N VAL A 107 -20.47 -2.16 -10.49
CA VAL A 107 -19.67 -1.64 -11.62
C VAL A 107 -18.98 -0.31 -11.26
N GLU A 108 -19.70 0.57 -10.58
CA GLU A 108 -19.25 1.89 -10.14
C GLU A 108 -18.19 1.86 -9.02
N GLN A 109 -17.98 0.71 -8.39
CA GLN A 109 -16.97 0.51 -7.34
C GLN A 109 -15.79 -0.33 -7.83
N ARG A 110 -15.79 -0.77 -9.09
CA ARG A 110 -14.74 -1.65 -9.59
C ARG A 110 -13.41 -0.90 -9.70
N PRO A 111 -12.33 -1.42 -9.11
CA PRO A 111 -10.99 -0.92 -9.39
C PRO A 111 -10.66 -1.05 -10.88
N VAL A 112 -9.92 -0.07 -11.40
CA VAL A 112 -9.45 -0.08 -12.79
C VAL A 112 -8.19 -0.95 -12.91
N PHE A 113 -8.29 -1.99 -13.72
CA PHE A 113 -7.18 -2.87 -14.09
C PHE A 113 -7.03 -2.86 -15.61
N THR A 114 -5.82 -2.55 -16.09
CA THR A 114 -5.56 -2.41 -17.52
C THR A 114 -4.35 -3.24 -17.90
N GLN A 115 -4.55 -4.17 -18.84
CA GLN A 115 -3.43 -4.84 -19.48
C GLN A 115 -2.76 -3.86 -20.45
N VAL A 116 -1.43 -3.79 -20.41
CA VAL A 116 -0.63 -2.94 -21.30
C VAL A 116 0.43 -3.78 -22.01
N ASP A 117 0.87 -3.34 -23.18
CA ASP A 117 1.94 -4.02 -23.91
C ASP A 117 3.31 -3.83 -23.26
N SER A 118 3.50 -2.70 -22.56
CA SER A 118 4.75 -2.39 -21.85
C SER A 118 4.51 -1.54 -20.61
N LEU A 119 4.86 -2.06 -19.43
CA LEU A 119 4.90 -1.29 -18.17
C LEU A 119 5.91 -0.15 -18.25
N ALA A 120 7.05 -0.38 -18.92
CA ALA A 120 8.07 0.66 -19.12
C ALA A 120 7.55 1.84 -19.93
N GLN A 121 6.78 1.58 -21.01
CA GLN A 121 6.16 2.65 -21.79
C GLN A 121 5.10 3.36 -20.95
N ALA A 122 4.21 2.61 -20.30
CA ALA A 122 3.17 3.19 -19.46
C ALA A 122 3.74 4.06 -18.33
N ALA A 123 4.85 3.66 -17.71
CA ALA A 123 5.52 4.43 -16.65
C ALA A 123 5.99 5.82 -17.11
N ARG A 124 6.25 6.03 -18.41
CA ARG A 124 6.62 7.33 -18.98
C ARG A 124 5.42 8.24 -19.25
N GLU A 125 4.23 7.66 -19.39
CA GLU A 125 3.02 8.35 -19.83
C GLU A 125 2.11 8.75 -18.66
N VAL A 126 2.20 8.05 -17.54
CA VAL A 126 1.43 8.33 -16.32
C VAL A 126 2.00 9.53 -15.56
N ASN A 127 1.18 10.15 -14.73
CA ASN A 127 1.61 11.28 -13.90
C ASN A 127 2.43 10.82 -12.69
N ALA A 128 2.05 9.68 -12.11
CA ALA A 128 2.68 9.14 -10.92
C ALA A 128 2.70 7.60 -10.91
N VAL A 129 3.87 7.05 -10.57
CA VAL A 129 4.03 5.64 -10.21
C VAL A 129 4.02 5.52 -8.70
N TRP A 130 3.02 4.84 -8.15
CA TRP A 130 2.86 4.70 -6.70
C TRP A 130 3.72 3.59 -6.13
N LYS A 131 3.67 2.41 -6.75
CA LYS A 131 4.47 1.24 -6.38
C LYS A 131 4.34 0.13 -7.42
N PHE A 132 5.14 -0.91 -7.26
CA PHE A 132 4.93 -2.21 -7.89
C PHE A 132 4.50 -3.23 -6.83
N ALA A 133 3.54 -4.08 -7.15
CA ALA A 133 3.17 -5.24 -6.34
C ALA A 133 3.55 -6.51 -7.11
N LEU A 134 4.56 -7.21 -6.62
CA LEU A 134 5.16 -8.36 -7.29
C LEU A 134 4.74 -9.66 -6.60
N THR A 135 4.57 -10.71 -7.40
CA THR A 135 4.31 -12.06 -6.91
C THR A 135 5.05 -13.06 -7.77
N ASP A 136 5.60 -14.10 -7.15
CA ASP A 136 6.26 -15.21 -7.85
C ASP A 136 5.99 -16.50 -7.07
N GLU A 137 5.85 -17.62 -7.78
CA GLU A 137 5.67 -18.94 -7.16
C GLU A 137 6.95 -19.40 -6.45
N ASP A 138 8.13 -18.98 -6.95
CA ASP A 138 9.39 -19.13 -6.26
C ASP A 138 9.63 -17.95 -5.31
N THR A 139 9.18 -18.12 -4.07
CA THR A 139 9.34 -17.11 -3.01
C THR A 139 10.81 -16.81 -2.69
N ALA A 140 11.72 -17.77 -2.87
CA ALA A 140 13.14 -17.55 -2.65
C ALA A 140 13.76 -16.70 -3.78
N LYS A 141 13.33 -16.89 -5.02
CA LYS A 141 13.65 -16.01 -6.15
C LYS A 141 13.16 -14.59 -5.87
N LEU A 142 11.90 -14.44 -5.45
CA LEU A 142 11.33 -13.12 -5.14
C LEU A 142 12.08 -12.42 -3.99
N GLN A 143 12.49 -13.16 -2.96
CA GLN A 143 13.32 -12.63 -1.85
C GLN A 143 14.67 -12.12 -2.33
N ARG A 144 15.39 -12.91 -3.12
CA ARG A 144 16.68 -12.48 -3.69
C ARG A 144 16.50 -11.26 -4.59
N PHE A 145 15.45 -11.25 -5.40
CA PHE A 145 15.14 -10.14 -6.29
C PHE A 145 14.84 -8.85 -5.52
N ALA A 146 13.94 -8.90 -4.52
CA ALA A 146 13.60 -7.73 -3.72
C ALA A 146 14.83 -7.17 -2.98
N GLN A 147 15.67 -8.04 -2.42
CA GLN A 147 16.93 -7.62 -1.80
C GLN A 147 17.85 -6.93 -2.81
N HIS A 148 17.98 -7.48 -4.02
CA HIS A 148 18.80 -6.91 -5.08
C HIS A 148 18.28 -5.54 -5.54
N VAL A 149 16.96 -5.41 -5.73
CA VAL A 149 16.31 -4.13 -6.07
C VAL A 149 16.56 -3.08 -5.00
N GLY A 150 16.39 -3.42 -3.72
CA GLY A 150 16.65 -2.50 -2.62
C GLY A 150 18.10 -1.99 -2.61
N GLN A 151 19.06 -2.89 -2.83
CA GLN A 151 20.50 -2.56 -2.84
C GLN A 151 20.93 -1.74 -4.06
N THR A 152 20.43 -2.07 -5.25
CA THR A 152 20.87 -1.46 -6.51
C THR A 152 20.09 -0.18 -6.82
N LEU A 153 18.78 -0.18 -6.58
CA LEU A 153 17.90 0.93 -6.94
C LEU A 153 17.58 1.86 -5.77
N GLY A 154 17.88 1.48 -4.52
CA GLY A 154 17.47 2.29 -3.36
C GLY A 154 15.94 2.45 -3.32
N LEU A 155 15.24 1.32 -3.39
CA LEU A 155 13.78 1.25 -3.32
C LEU A 155 13.38 0.49 -2.05
N GLU A 156 12.27 0.90 -1.44
CA GLU A 156 11.72 0.22 -0.28
C GLU A 156 10.99 -1.05 -0.72
N CYS A 157 11.31 -2.19 -0.10
CA CYS A 157 10.70 -3.48 -0.41
C CYS A 157 9.99 -4.03 0.83
N GLU A 158 8.66 -3.97 0.84
CA GLU A 158 7.83 -4.38 1.97
C GLU A 158 7.05 -5.66 1.65
N TRP A 159 7.23 -6.69 2.47
CA TRP A 159 6.44 -7.92 2.35
C TRP A 159 5.01 -7.69 2.83
N SER A 160 4.05 -7.96 1.94
CA SER A 160 2.62 -7.77 2.18
C SER A 160 1.85 -9.08 2.25
N TRP A 161 2.44 -10.19 1.79
CA TRP A 161 1.94 -11.56 1.93
C TRP A 161 3.09 -12.58 1.83
N HIS A 162 2.83 -13.88 1.98
CA HIS A 162 3.89 -14.90 1.94
C HIS A 162 4.60 -15.03 0.58
N ASP A 163 3.94 -14.62 -0.50
CA ASP A 163 4.41 -14.66 -1.89
C ASP A 163 4.33 -13.29 -2.58
N GLN A 164 4.22 -12.21 -1.78
CA GLN A 164 4.01 -10.86 -2.30
C GLN A 164 4.92 -9.83 -1.64
N VAL A 165 5.60 -9.07 -2.48
CA VAL A 165 6.41 -7.91 -2.10
C VAL A 165 5.91 -6.66 -2.82
N ASP A 166 5.75 -5.59 -2.05
CA ASP A 166 5.51 -4.25 -2.56
C ASP A 166 6.84 -3.52 -2.70
N ILE A 167 7.11 -2.96 -3.89
CA ILE A 167 8.29 -2.14 -4.14
C ILE A 167 7.85 -0.70 -4.37
N ALA A 168 8.29 0.20 -3.50
CA ALA A 168 7.94 1.62 -3.52
C ALA A 168 9.19 2.51 -3.41
N ARG A 169 9.00 3.82 -3.52
CA ARG A 169 10.09 4.78 -3.26
C ARG A 169 10.63 4.61 -1.84
N GLU A 170 11.96 4.67 -1.71
CA GLU A 170 12.64 4.68 -0.41
C GLU A 170 12.05 5.75 0.54
N GLY A 171 11.90 5.36 1.81
CA GLY A 171 11.43 6.24 2.87
C GLY A 171 9.93 6.48 2.87
N ASN A 172 9.16 5.83 2.00
CA ASN A 172 7.71 5.74 2.15
C ASN A 172 7.38 4.70 3.23
N SER A 173 6.46 5.06 4.13
CA SER A 173 5.90 4.10 5.08
C SER A 173 4.56 4.62 5.60
N LYS A 174 3.71 3.69 6.06
CA LYS A 174 2.42 4.04 6.67
C LYS A 174 2.58 4.96 7.87
N GLY A 175 3.53 4.67 8.75
CA GLY A 175 3.79 5.47 9.94
C GLY A 175 4.22 6.90 9.62
N LYS A 176 5.11 7.09 8.63
CA LYS A 176 5.54 8.42 8.20
C LYS A 176 4.38 9.25 7.67
N ARG A 177 3.60 8.73 6.73
CA ARG A 177 2.46 9.47 6.16
C ARG A 177 1.38 9.74 7.20
N LEU A 178 1.14 8.79 8.11
CA LEU A 178 0.20 8.99 9.20
C LEU A 178 0.66 10.12 10.13
N ALA A 179 1.92 10.14 10.52
CA ALA A 179 2.48 11.20 11.35
C ALA A 179 2.38 12.58 10.68
N GLN A 180 2.67 12.66 9.38
CA GLN A 180 2.52 13.90 8.59
C GLN A 180 1.07 14.38 8.58
N TRP A 181 0.12 13.49 8.29
CA TRP A 181 -1.30 13.83 8.27
C TRP A 181 -1.81 14.24 9.66
N VAL A 182 -1.49 13.48 10.71
CA VAL A 182 -1.87 13.79 12.09
C VAL A 182 -1.37 15.18 12.51
N ALA A 183 -0.10 15.49 12.21
CA ALA A 183 0.46 16.81 12.48
C ALA A 183 -0.25 17.92 11.69
N SER A 184 -0.63 17.69 10.43
CA SER A 184 -1.36 18.68 9.62
C SER A 184 -2.78 18.96 10.14
N GLN A 185 -3.33 18.05 10.95
CA GLN A 185 -4.59 18.25 11.66
C GLN A 185 -4.44 18.97 13.02
N GLY A 186 -3.21 19.34 13.40
CA GLY A 186 -2.92 19.89 14.74
C GLY A 186 -3.06 18.85 15.86
N LEU A 187 -3.03 17.57 15.50
CA LEU A 187 -3.09 16.44 16.42
C LEU A 187 -1.67 15.87 16.61
N ALA A 188 -1.54 14.95 17.55
CA ALA A 188 -0.26 14.36 17.87
C ALA A 188 -0.34 12.84 17.90
N MET A 189 0.75 12.16 17.53
CA MET A 189 0.75 10.70 17.36
C MET A 189 0.44 9.94 18.66
N GLN A 190 0.67 10.54 19.84
CA GLN A 190 0.27 9.94 21.12
C GLN A 190 -1.24 9.75 21.28
N ASP A 191 -2.05 10.52 20.54
CA ASP A 191 -3.51 10.44 20.57
C ASP A 191 -4.06 9.44 19.53
N VAL A 192 -3.16 8.76 18.80
CA VAL A 192 -3.49 7.83 17.73
C VAL A 192 -3.50 6.40 18.24
N ILE A 193 -4.53 5.66 17.85
CA ILE A 193 -4.59 4.20 18.00
C ILE A 193 -4.40 3.56 16.62
N ALA A 194 -3.33 2.79 16.41
CA ALA A 194 -3.08 2.10 15.16
C ALA A 194 -3.37 0.60 15.30
N PHE A 195 -3.97 -0.01 14.28
CA PHE A 195 -4.24 -1.45 14.24
C PHE A 195 -3.57 -2.05 13.00
N GLY A 196 -2.93 -3.21 13.15
CA GLY A 196 -2.12 -3.80 12.10
C GLY A 196 -1.80 -5.27 12.35
N ASP A 197 -1.44 -5.97 11.30
CA ASP A 197 -1.28 -7.42 11.30
C ASP A 197 -0.03 -7.91 10.56
N ASN A 198 0.59 -7.06 9.75
CA ASN A 198 1.71 -7.48 8.90
C ASN A 198 2.93 -6.54 9.03
N TYR A 199 4.06 -6.92 8.45
CA TYR A 199 5.32 -6.16 8.53
C TYR A 199 5.16 -4.72 8.06
N ASN A 200 4.38 -4.50 6.99
CA ASN A 200 4.09 -3.17 6.47
C ASN A 200 3.19 -2.29 7.38
N ASP A 201 2.77 -2.78 8.55
CA ASP A 201 2.10 -2.01 9.60
C ASP A 201 3.02 -1.56 10.71
N LEU A 202 4.21 -2.15 10.84
CA LEU A 202 5.11 -1.92 11.97
C LEU A 202 5.41 -0.44 12.15
N SER A 203 5.74 0.27 11.07
CA SER A 203 6.01 1.72 11.13
C SER A 203 4.85 2.52 11.74
N MET A 204 3.61 2.16 11.42
CA MET A 204 2.41 2.84 11.92
C MET A 204 2.09 2.43 13.35
N LEU A 205 2.15 1.13 13.63
CA LEU A 205 1.98 0.59 14.97
C LEU A 205 3.00 1.16 15.93
N GLU A 206 4.23 1.38 15.46
CA GLU A 206 5.33 1.84 16.28
C GLU A 206 5.23 3.32 16.63
N ALA A 207 4.85 4.13 15.65
CA ALA A 207 4.71 5.57 15.79
C ALA A 207 3.48 6.00 16.61
N ALA A 208 2.40 5.22 16.58
CA ALA A 208 1.16 5.54 17.30
C ALA A 208 1.33 5.42 18.82
N GLY A 209 0.63 6.29 19.56
CA GLY A 209 0.57 6.26 21.02
C GLY A 209 0.07 4.93 21.55
N THR A 210 -0.90 4.33 20.85
CA THR A 210 -1.36 2.96 21.10
C THR A 210 -1.29 2.15 19.79
N GLY A 211 -0.40 1.17 19.71
CA GLY A 211 -0.34 0.22 18.58
C GLY A 211 -0.90 -1.14 18.97
N VAL A 212 -1.90 -1.63 18.24
CA VAL A 212 -2.60 -2.89 18.47
C VAL A 212 -2.27 -3.89 17.35
N ALA A 213 -1.55 -4.96 17.71
CA ALA A 213 -1.37 -6.10 16.82
C ALA A 213 -2.65 -6.95 16.82
N MET A 214 -3.19 -7.25 15.62
CA MET A 214 -4.39 -8.08 15.49
C MET A 214 -4.10 -9.55 15.89
N GLY A 215 -5.12 -10.31 16.28
CA GLY A 215 -4.94 -11.71 16.68
C GLY A 215 -4.34 -12.60 15.58
N ASN A 216 -4.59 -12.27 14.32
CA ASN A 216 -4.03 -12.93 13.13
C ASN A 216 -2.67 -12.36 12.68
N ALA A 217 -2.06 -11.46 13.46
CA ALA A 217 -0.78 -10.86 13.09
C ALA A 217 0.36 -11.88 13.07
N VAL A 218 1.38 -11.62 12.26
CA VAL A 218 2.63 -12.40 12.29
C VAL A 218 3.31 -12.25 13.66
N GLU A 219 4.05 -13.28 14.08
CA GLU A 219 4.59 -13.34 15.44
C GLU A 219 5.53 -12.18 15.78
N GLU A 220 6.29 -11.69 14.81
CA GLU A 220 7.18 -10.54 14.98
C GLU A 220 6.40 -9.24 15.21
N VAL A 221 5.23 -9.09 14.59
CA VAL A 221 4.33 -7.95 14.82
C VAL A 221 3.72 -8.03 16.22
N LYS A 222 3.31 -9.23 16.67
CA LYS A 222 2.83 -9.45 18.05
C LYS A 222 3.92 -9.20 19.08
N ALA A 223 5.13 -9.69 18.84
CA ALA A 223 6.26 -9.56 19.75
C ALA A 223 6.67 -8.10 19.97
N ARG A 224 6.61 -7.27 18.92
CA ARG A 224 6.90 -5.83 19.01
C ARG A 224 5.80 -5.02 19.73
N ARG A 225 4.61 -5.58 19.94
CA ARG A 225 3.48 -4.90 20.58
C ARG A 225 2.70 -5.83 21.52
N GLN A 226 3.19 -5.91 22.75
CA GLN A 226 2.40 -6.30 23.94
C GLN A 226 2.35 -5.10 24.90
N ARG A 227 1.46 -4.13 24.67
CA ARG A 227 1.07 -3.14 25.68
C ARG A 227 -0.41 -2.83 25.57
N GLY A 228 -1.22 -3.79 26.03
CA GLY A 228 -2.66 -3.66 26.22
C GLY A 228 -3.12 -3.81 27.68
N ASP A 229 -2.19 -3.90 28.64
CA ASP A 229 -2.50 -3.90 30.07
C ASP A 229 -2.00 -2.60 30.71
N ARG A 230 -2.82 -1.55 30.65
CA ARG A 230 -2.82 -0.44 31.61
C ARG A 230 -4.24 0.08 31.80
#